data_AF-A0A944PD30-F1
#
_entry.id   AF-A0A944PD30-F1
#
_cell.length_a   1.000
_cell.length_b   1.000
_cell.length_c   1.000
_cell.angle_alpha   90.00
_cell.angle_beta   90.00
_cell.angle_gamma   90.00
#
_symmetry.space_group_name_H-M   'P 1'
#
loop_
_entity.id
_entity.type
_entity.pdbx_description
1 polymer ?
#
loop_
_entity_poly.entity_id
_entity_poly.type
_entity_poly.pdbx_seq_one_letter_code
_entity_poly.pdbx_strand_id
1 'polypeptide(L)'
;MTIVIDAKNEIKRSVAGLDGRVNDLERGLREDLVHEVEGLRKAPLEEMKTSQTAAQRSASRAEARAGEAVAAVAELRRDVLRLHDRLDGLHGDVGKVLEALAAIEPAVGAPRFVPGADAGAERDLALPPAREQGSGTQTEPVPVAQTLAEAPAETSVPAAAEDVSTAAEDDRAHVGEAEPASEVQAARTAQELDGDRDLSAVALEAAQSTDDQEGEPAPLSRRGRIYAISRAARVASATLVCHRDTWEFVATQAGSHPHFRPPALEDRENGLVAAVLSGRSLVAMLLALYQVEKTSVYQPDTGDVNEMTAYADWIMATKVYTETADVLRHAYSTDGDPVVITIDSRLPARS
;
A
#
# COMPACT_ATOMS: atom_id res chain seq x y z
N MET A 1 -93.69 -11.29 -30.15
CA MET A 1 -93.05 -9.99 -29.81
C MET A 1 -92.50 -9.96 -28.38
N THR A 2 -93.27 -10.41 -27.38
CA THR A 2 -92.88 -10.47 -25.95
C THR A 2 -91.49 -11.07 -25.66
N ILE A 3 -91.16 -12.23 -26.23
CA ILE A 3 -89.88 -12.95 -25.97
C ILE A 3 -88.64 -12.05 -26.22
N VAL A 4 -88.67 -11.20 -27.25
CA VAL A 4 -87.55 -10.30 -27.60
C VAL A 4 -87.40 -9.15 -26.59
N ILE A 5 -88.49 -8.76 -25.94
CA ILE A 5 -88.49 -7.71 -24.91
C ILE A 5 -87.87 -8.25 -23.61
N ASP A 6 -88.17 -9.50 -23.25
CA ASP A 6 -87.67 -10.11 -22.02
C ASP A 6 -86.16 -10.37 -22.07
N ALA A 7 -85.67 -10.98 -23.16
CA ALA A 7 -84.23 -11.16 -23.39
C ALA A 7 -83.46 -9.82 -23.38
N LYS A 8 -84.05 -8.74 -23.89
CA LYS A 8 -83.46 -7.39 -23.84
C LYS A 8 -83.42 -6.83 -22.41
N ASN A 9 -84.40 -7.14 -21.57
CA ASN A 9 -84.43 -6.74 -20.16
C ASN A 9 -83.47 -7.58 -19.30
N GLU A 10 -83.30 -8.85 -19.63
CA GLU A 10 -82.31 -9.73 -19.00
C GLU A 10 -80.88 -9.30 -19.32
N ILE A 11 -80.54 -9.09 -20.60
CA ILE A 11 -79.22 -8.56 -21.02
C ILE A 11 -78.92 -7.23 -20.32
N LYS A 12 -79.91 -6.32 -20.19
CA LYS A 12 -79.73 -5.07 -19.43
C LYS A 12 -79.40 -5.31 -17.95
N ARG A 13 -80.06 -6.28 -17.29
CA ARG A 13 -79.75 -6.68 -15.91
C ARG A 13 -78.34 -7.27 -15.80
N SER A 14 -77.94 -8.13 -16.74
CA SER A 14 -76.59 -8.72 -16.77
C SER A 14 -75.50 -7.67 -16.99
N VAL A 15 -75.71 -6.70 -17.88
CA VAL A 15 -74.76 -5.61 -18.13
C VAL A 15 -74.62 -4.70 -16.91
N ALA A 16 -75.73 -4.30 -16.28
CA ALA A 16 -75.67 -3.48 -15.05
C ALA A 16 -75.01 -4.23 -13.87
N GLY A 17 -75.26 -5.55 -13.75
CA GLY A 17 -74.59 -6.39 -12.75
C GLY A 17 -73.11 -6.63 -13.02
N LEU A 18 -72.68 -6.61 -14.29
CA LEU A 18 -71.27 -6.67 -14.67
C LEU A 18 -70.57 -5.34 -14.37
N ASP A 19 -71.20 -4.23 -14.74
CA ASP A 19 -70.68 -2.87 -14.50
C ASP A 19 -70.44 -2.61 -13.00
N GLY A 20 -71.40 -2.95 -12.13
CA GLY A 20 -71.21 -2.90 -10.67
C GLY A 20 -70.00 -3.72 -10.20
N ARG A 21 -69.86 -4.96 -10.68
CA ARG A 21 -68.72 -5.83 -10.33
C ARG A 21 -67.37 -5.31 -10.84
N VAL A 22 -67.34 -4.61 -11.97
CA VAL A 22 -66.12 -3.94 -12.47
C VAL A 22 -65.76 -2.75 -11.58
N ASN A 23 -66.74 -1.90 -11.23
CA ASN A 23 -66.53 -0.75 -10.34
C ASN A 23 -66.10 -1.15 -8.91
N ASP A 24 -66.59 -2.28 -8.39
CA ASP A 24 -66.16 -2.80 -7.09
C ASP A 24 -64.76 -3.46 -7.16
N LEU A 25 -64.44 -4.18 -8.25
CA LEU A 25 -63.10 -4.74 -8.47
C LEU A 25 -62.04 -3.64 -8.64
N GLU A 26 -62.35 -2.59 -9.40
CA GLU A 26 -61.45 -1.43 -9.57
C GLU A 26 -61.20 -0.72 -8.24
N ARG A 27 -62.23 -0.61 -7.37
CA ARG A 27 -62.08 -0.03 -6.04
C ARG A 27 -61.17 -0.86 -5.15
N GLY A 28 -61.38 -2.17 -5.09
CA GLY A 28 -60.51 -3.09 -4.35
C GLY A 28 -59.05 -3.00 -4.81
N LEU A 29 -58.80 -3.07 -6.12
CA LEU A 29 -57.46 -2.94 -6.69
C LEU A 29 -56.79 -1.59 -6.39
N ARG A 30 -57.56 -0.49 -6.32
CA ARG A 30 -57.04 0.83 -5.90
C ARG A 30 -56.71 0.88 -4.41
N GLU A 31 -57.54 0.27 -3.56
CA GLU A 31 -57.33 0.22 -2.11
C GLU A 31 -56.12 -0.67 -1.74
N ASP A 32 -56.02 -1.85 -2.36
CA ASP A 32 -54.87 -2.76 -2.22
C ASP A 32 -53.55 -2.10 -2.68
N LEU A 33 -53.55 -1.46 -3.86
CA LEU A 33 -52.37 -0.78 -4.40
C LEU A 33 -51.90 0.39 -3.52
N VAL A 34 -52.84 1.17 -2.96
CA VAL A 34 -52.48 2.25 -2.03
C VAL A 34 -51.89 1.68 -0.73
N HIS A 35 -52.46 0.59 -0.20
CA HIS A 35 -51.93 -0.06 1.00
C HIS A 35 -50.54 -0.66 0.77
N GLU A 36 -50.31 -1.31 -0.36
CA GLU A 36 -49.00 -1.88 -0.73
C GLU A 36 -47.95 -0.78 -0.94
N VAL A 37 -48.28 0.29 -1.69
CA VAL A 37 -47.38 1.44 -1.89
C VAL A 37 -47.07 2.17 -0.59
N GLU A 38 -48.03 2.31 0.34
CA GLU A 38 -47.74 2.85 1.67
C GLU A 38 -46.84 1.93 2.51
N GLY A 39 -47.05 0.61 2.45
CA GLY A 39 -46.19 -0.38 3.11
C GLY A 39 -44.74 -0.33 2.60
N LEU A 40 -44.59 -0.39 1.27
CA LEU A 40 -43.30 -0.29 0.56
C LEU A 40 -42.61 1.07 0.76
N ARG A 41 -43.34 2.14 1.08
CA ARG A 41 -42.75 3.44 1.44
C ARG A 41 -42.36 3.55 2.91
N LYS A 42 -43.12 2.93 3.83
CA LYS A 42 -42.90 3.03 5.27
C LYS A 42 -41.76 2.12 5.75
N ALA A 43 -41.74 0.86 5.33
CA ALA A 43 -40.77 -0.11 5.85
C ALA A 43 -39.30 0.26 5.55
N PRO A 44 -38.90 0.59 4.29
CA PRO A 44 -37.51 0.96 4.00
C PRO A 44 -37.10 2.31 4.63
N LEU A 45 -38.05 3.20 4.93
CA LEU A 45 -37.77 4.46 5.61
C LEU A 45 -37.36 4.23 7.07
N GLU A 46 -38.05 3.34 7.79
CA GLU A 46 -37.69 2.98 9.17
C GLU A 46 -36.44 2.09 9.23
N GLU A 47 -36.24 1.21 8.25
CA GLU A 47 -34.98 0.46 8.08
C GLU A 47 -33.78 1.40 7.83
N MET A 48 -33.93 2.38 6.93
CA MET A 48 -32.90 3.39 6.68
C MET A 48 -32.61 4.24 7.93
N LYS A 49 -33.63 4.66 8.68
CA LYS A 49 -33.45 5.39 9.95
C LYS A 49 -32.73 4.55 11.00
N THR A 50 -33.15 3.31 11.21
CA THR A 50 -32.52 2.42 12.20
C THR A 50 -31.07 2.14 11.83
N SER A 51 -30.79 1.85 10.56
CA SER A 51 -29.43 1.76 9.99
C SER A 51 -28.61 3.05 10.23
N GLN A 52 -29.17 4.22 9.94
CA GLN A 52 -28.51 5.52 10.19
C GLN A 52 -28.15 5.71 11.68
N THR A 53 -29.06 5.39 12.61
CA THR A 53 -28.75 5.48 14.04
C THR A 53 -27.73 4.44 14.51
N ALA A 54 -27.67 3.26 13.88
CA ALA A 54 -26.65 2.26 14.15
C ALA A 54 -25.27 2.72 13.65
N ALA A 55 -25.19 3.27 12.43
CA ALA A 55 -23.98 3.86 11.87
C ALA A 55 -23.46 5.02 12.74
N GLN A 56 -24.33 5.95 13.15
CA GLN A 56 -23.96 7.08 14.02
C GLN A 56 -23.44 6.60 15.39
N ARG A 57 -24.07 5.59 16.00
CA ARG A 57 -23.58 4.96 17.24
C ARG A 57 -22.25 4.23 17.06
N SER A 58 -21.99 3.69 15.87
CA SER A 58 -20.70 3.07 15.53
C SER A 58 -19.59 4.14 15.42
N ALA A 59 -19.86 5.25 14.72
CA ALA A 59 -18.93 6.37 14.58
C ALA A 59 -18.50 6.92 15.95
N SER A 60 -19.44 7.27 16.84
CA SER A 60 -19.09 7.80 18.17
C SER A 60 -18.38 6.80 19.08
N ARG A 61 -18.51 5.48 18.84
CA ARG A 61 -17.70 4.45 19.51
C ARG A 61 -16.28 4.37 18.94
N ALA A 62 -16.11 4.58 17.64
CA ALA A 62 -14.79 4.64 17.00
C ALA A 62 -14.03 5.91 17.44
N GLU A 63 -14.70 7.06 17.50
CA GLU A 63 -14.16 8.33 18.03
C GLU A 63 -13.69 8.18 19.49
N ALA A 64 -14.49 7.57 20.35
CA ALA A 64 -14.12 7.31 21.75
C ALA A 64 -12.86 6.43 21.86
N ARG A 65 -12.79 5.33 21.10
CA ARG A 65 -11.61 4.43 21.05
C ARG A 65 -10.38 5.13 20.47
N ALA A 66 -10.54 6.01 19.49
CA ALA A 66 -9.43 6.81 18.96
C ALA A 66 -8.88 7.78 20.03
N GLY A 67 -9.76 8.42 20.81
CA GLY A 67 -9.35 9.24 21.95
C GLY A 67 -8.61 8.46 23.03
N GLU A 68 -9.09 7.26 23.37
CA GLU A 68 -8.45 6.33 24.32
C GLU A 68 -7.05 5.89 23.82
N ALA A 69 -6.93 5.52 22.55
CA ALA A 69 -5.66 5.15 21.95
C ALA A 69 -4.66 6.33 21.92
N VAL A 70 -5.11 7.55 21.63
CA VAL A 70 -4.27 8.76 21.69
C VAL A 70 -3.81 9.05 23.12
N ALA A 71 -4.67 8.85 24.13
CA ALA A 71 -4.30 8.99 25.53
C ALA A 71 -3.22 7.97 25.95
N ALA A 72 -3.37 6.70 25.56
CA ALA A 72 -2.39 5.63 25.81
C ALA A 72 -1.05 5.88 25.11
N VAL A 73 -1.04 6.36 23.86
CA VAL A 73 0.19 6.76 23.15
C VAL A 73 0.87 7.95 23.83
N ALA A 74 0.09 8.92 24.33
CA ALA A 74 0.63 10.04 25.08
C ALA A 74 1.20 9.63 26.45
N GLU A 75 0.69 8.55 27.07
CA GLU A 75 1.27 7.96 28.28
C GLU A 75 2.56 7.19 27.99
N LEU A 76 2.56 6.30 26.99
CA LEU A 76 3.75 5.58 26.55
C LEU A 76 4.90 6.54 26.19
N ARG A 77 4.61 7.69 25.56
CA ARG A 77 5.63 8.72 25.28
C ARG A 77 6.24 9.31 26.56
N ARG A 78 5.47 9.48 27.64
CA ARG A 78 6.01 9.95 28.94
C ARG A 78 6.88 8.89 29.60
N ASP A 79 6.50 7.62 29.51
CA ASP A 79 7.29 6.52 30.09
C ASP A 79 8.58 6.24 29.31
N VAL A 80 8.57 6.40 27.98
CA VAL A 80 9.80 6.38 27.17
C VAL A 80 10.74 7.52 27.58
N LEU A 81 10.24 8.74 27.79
CA LEU A 81 11.07 9.86 28.27
C LEU A 81 11.64 9.59 29.68
N ARG A 82 10.80 9.14 30.63
CA ARG A 82 11.23 8.71 31.98
C ARG A 82 12.29 7.61 31.96
N LEU A 83 12.29 6.75 30.94
CA LEU A 83 13.30 5.70 30.76
C LEU A 83 14.63 6.27 30.26
N HIS A 84 14.61 7.25 29.34
CA HIS A 84 15.81 7.96 28.90
C HIS A 84 16.45 8.75 30.05
N ASP A 85 15.66 9.53 30.80
CA ASP A 85 16.16 10.26 31.99
C ASP A 85 16.90 9.34 32.99
N ARG A 86 16.41 8.11 33.16
CA ARG A 86 17.01 7.09 34.02
C ARG A 86 18.28 6.47 33.43
N LEU A 87 18.32 6.25 32.12
CA LEU A 87 19.50 5.74 31.43
C LEU A 87 20.62 6.79 31.41
N ASP A 88 20.30 8.07 31.18
CA ASP A 88 21.28 9.16 31.22
C ASP A 88 21.83 9.35 32.64
N GLY A 89 20.98 9.25 33.66
CA GLY A 89 21.40 9.19 35.07
C GLY A 89 22.36 8.02 35.35
N LEU A 90 22.05 6.82 34.84
CA LEU A 90 22.89 5.63 35.01
C LEU A 90 24.24 5.78 34.28
N HIS A 91 24.29 6.32 33.07
CA HIS A 91 25.54 6.62 32.36
C HIS A 91 26.37 7.65 33.14
N GLY A 92 25.73 8.67 33.71
CA GLY A 92 26.39 9.65 34.57
C GLY A 92 26.98 9.04 35.85
N ASP A 93 26.31 8.09 36.48
CA ASP A 93 26.82 7.37 37.65
C ASP A 93 27.94 6.37 37.30
N VAL A 94 27.84 5.66 36.17
CA VAL A 94 28.94 4.83 35.63
C VAL A 94 30.17 5.69 35.32
N GLY A 95 29.99 6.89 34.76
CA GLY A 95 31.07 7.86 34.53
C GLY A 95 31.81 8.23 35.82
N LYS A 96 31.08 8.57 36.89
CA LYS A 96 31.66 8.85 38.22
C LYS A 96 32.41 7.66 38.80
N VAL A 97 31.92 6.43 38.60
CA VAL A 97 32.60 5.20 39.05
C VAL A 97 33.91 4.99 38.29
N LEU A 98 33.93 5.23 36.98
CA LEU A 98 35.16 5.15 36.17
C LEU A 98 36.18 6.24 36.55
N GLU A 99 35.72 7.48 36.80
CA GLU A 99 36.56 8.57 37.30
C GLU A 99 37.15 8.26 38.69
N ALA A 100 36.33 7.72 39.60
CA ALA A 100 36.77 7.28 40.92
C ALA A 100 37.79 6.12 40.85
N LEU A 101 37.60 5.17 39.93
CA LEU A 101 38.56 4.09 39.70
C LEU A 101 39.89 4.61 39.15
N ALA A 102 39.86 5.56 38.21
CA ALA A 102 41.08 6.21 37.70
C ALA A 102 41.82 7.01 38.79
N ALA A 103 41.08 7.67 39.70
CA ALA A 103 41.66 8.35 40.87
C ALA A 103 42.25 7.39 41.93
N ILE A 104 41.92 6.09 41.85
CA ILE A 104 42.42 5.02 42.73
C ILE A 104 43.65 4.30 42.13
N GLU A 105 44.17 4.72 40.97
CA GLU A 105 45.36 4.14 40.32
C GLU A 105 46.66 4.97 40.51
N PRO A 106 47.40 4.83 41.63
CA PRO A 106 48.73 5.38 41.77
C PRO A 106 49.82 4.42 41.25
N ALA A 107 50.62 4.92 40.31
CA ALA A 107 52.03 4.56 40.14
C ALA A 107 52.38 3.06 39.88
N VAL A 108 51.92 2.51 38.76
CA VAL A 108 52.76 1.56 38.00
C VAL A 108 53.43 2.32 36.86
N GLY A 109 54.74 2.56 36.99
CA GLY A 109 55.51 3.31 36.00
C GLY A 109 55.73 2.52 34.70
N ALA A 110 55.61 3.20 33.56
CA ALA A 110 55.97 2.64 32.25
C ALA A 110 57.45 2.25 32.18
N PRO A 111 57.82 1.36 31.25
CA PRO A 111 58.47 1.93 30.07
C PRO A 111 57.97 1.40 28.72
N ARG A 112 57.93 2.34 27.78
CA ARG A 112 57.95 2.21 26.31
C ARG A 112 58.38 0.83 25.77
N PHE A 113 57.47 0.17 25.05
CA PHE A 113 57.85 -0.86 24.08
C PHE A 113 58.38 -0.19 22.80
N VAL A 114 59.45 -0.73 22.22
CA VAL A 114 60.05 -0.27 20.96
C VAL A 114 60.05 -1.46 19.99
N PRO A 115 59.59 -1.32 18.73
CA PRO A 115 59.55 -2.43 17.79
C PRO A 115 60.96 -2.81 17.33
N GLY A 116 61.50 -3.89 17.91
CA GLY A 116 62.71 -4.58 17.43
C GLY A 116 62.32 -5.82 16.63
N ALA A 117 63.01 -6.06 15.52
CA ALA A 117 62.74 -7.16 14.60
C ALA A 117 63.77 -8.31 14.72
N ASP A 118 63.38 -9.43 14.10
CA ASP A 118 64.22 -10.51 13.56
C ASP A 118 64.61 -11.69 14.50
N ALA A 119 64.69 -12.87 13.85
CA ALA A 119 65.17 -14.21 14.26
C ALA A 119 64.80 -14.79 15.66
N GLY A 120 64.42 -16.07 15.80
CA GLY A 120 64.24 -17.13 14.79
C GLY A 120 64.39 -18.54 15.42
N ALA A 121 63.94 -19.58 14.70
CA ALA A 121 63.98 -21.00 15.07
C ALA A 121 63.07 -21.41 16.27
N GLU A 122 62.60 -22.66 16.41
CA GLU A 122 62.87 -23.90 15.66
C GLU A 122 61.68 -24.89 15.75
N ARG A 123 61.72 -25.97 14.92
CA ARG A 123 60.97 -27.26 15.02
C ARG A 123 59.49 -27.31 14.58
N ASP A 124 59.02 -28.39 13.95
CA ASP A 124 59.70 -29.44 13.14
C ASP A 124 58.65 -30.24 12.34
N LEU A 125 59.07 -30.90 11.24
CA LEU A 125 58.47 -32.12 10.60
C LEU A 125 56.93 -32.21 10.38
N ALA A 126 56.38 -32.61 9.22
CA ALA A 126 56.95 -33.20 8.00
C ALA A 126 56.03 -33.09 6.74
N LEU A 127 56.56 -33.55 5.60
CA LEU A 127 55.96 -33.82 4.28
C LEU A 127 56.47 -35.22 3.83
N PRO A 128 56.13 -35.84 2.66
CA PRO A 128 55.21 -35.51 1.54
C PRO A 128 54.18 -36.67 1.34
N PRO A 129 53.66 -37.09 0.15
CA PRO A 129 53.56 -36.54 -1.25
C PRO A 129 52.09 -36.29 -1.72
N ALA A 130 51.77 -35.52 -2.78
CA ALA A 130 52.04 -35.66 -4.24
C ALA A 130 51.44 -36.95 -4.87
N ARG A 131 50.93 -37.04 -6.11
CA ARG A 131 50.86 -36.19 -7.35
C ARG A 131 49.59 -36.64 -8.16
N GLU A 132 49.09 -36.15 -9.30
CA GLU A 132 49.43 -35.21 -10.41
C GLU A 132 48.37 -34.07 -10.50
N GLN A 133 48.25 -33.08 -11.40
CA GLN A 133 48.72 -32.67 -12.76
C GLN A 133 47.97 -33.22 -14.01
N GLY A 134 47.69 -32.32 -14.98
CA GLY A 134 47.01 -32.52 -16.28
C GLY A 134 45.84 -31.52 -16.51
N SER A 135 45.98 -30.33 -17.13
CA SER A 135 46.35 -29.99 -18.54
C SER A 135 45.49 -30.71 -19.58
N GLY A 136 44.85 -30.07 -20.59
CA GLY A 136 44.77 -28.66 -21.03
C GLY A 136 43.54 -28.52 -21.98
N THR A 137 43.39 -27.61 -22.95
CA THR A 137 44.25 -26.56 -23.55
C THR A 137 43.35 -25.49 -24.22
N GLN A 138 43.92 -24.31 -24.52
CA GLN A 138 43.32 -23.13 -25.19
C GLN A 138 42.52 -23.39 -26.49
N THR A 139 41.48 -22.58 -26.74
CA THR A 139 41.32 -21.87 -28.04
C THR A 139 40.41 -20.62 -27.91
N GLU A 140 40.74 -19.57 -28.66
CA GLU A 140 39.95 -18.36 -28.98
C GLU A 140 39.88 -18.26 -30.54
N PRO A 141 39.17 -17.32 -31.22
CA PRO A 141 38.27 -16.25 -30.74
C PRO A 141 36.94 -16.07 -31.57
N VAL A 142 36.03 -15.20 -31.07
CA VAL A 142 35.28 -14.07 -31.75
C VAL A 142 34.95 -14.13 -33.27
N PRO A 143 33.83 -13.57 -33.82
CA PRO A 143 32.49 -13.20 -33.29
C PRO A 143 31.29 -13.69 -34.18
N VAL A 144 30.04 -13.47 -33.74
CA VAL A 144 28.94 -13.03 -34.64
C VAL A 144 28.06 -12.00 -33.91
N ALA A 145 27.87 -10.84 -34.52
CA ALA A 145 26.75 -9.95 -34.22
C ALA A 145 25.74 -10.02 -35.36
N GLN A 146 24.44 -10.09 -35.05
CA GLN A 146 23.38 -9.82 -36.01
C GLN A 146 22.45 -8.75 -35.45
N THR A 147 22.74 -7.51 -35.81
CA THR A 147 21.79 -6.41 -35.73
C THR A 147 20.70 -6.63 -36.77
N LEU A 148 19.43 -6.63 -36.36
CA LEU A 148 18.33 -6.34 -37.26
C LEU A 148 17.52 -5.17 -36.66
N ALA A 149 17.78 -3.97 -37.17
CA ALA A 149 16.94 -2.82 -36.95
C ALA A 149 15.96 -2.73 -38.13
N GLU A 150 14.66 -2.83 -37.87
CA GLU A 150 13.65 -2.66 -38.91
C GLU A 150 12.53 -1.71 -38.45
N ALA A 151 12.66 -0.46 -38.88
CA ALA A 151 11.65 0.59 -38.88
C ALA A 151 12.10 1.65 -39.91
N PRO A 152 11.20 2.48 -40.48
CA PRO A 152 9.76 2.56 -40.24
C PRO A 152 8.89 2.40 -41.51
N ALA A 153 7.58 2.23 -41.31
CA ALA A 153 6.52 2.72 -42.20
C ALA A 153 5.34 3.10 -41.29
N GLU A 154 5.07 4.37 -41.01
CA GLU A 154 4.37 5.30 -41.91
C GLU A 154 3.08 4.71 -42.50
N THR A 155 1.96 5.01 -41.84
CA THR A 155 0.63 5.08 -42.47
C THR A 155 -0.12 6.22 -41.79
N SER A 156 -0.60 7.18 -42.58
CA SER A 156 -1.11 8.47 -42.08
C SER A 156 -2.60 8.46 -41.75
N VAL A 157 -2.97 9.44 -40.92
CA VAL A 157 -4.32 9.97 -40.63
C VAL A 157 -5.26 10.01 -41.86
N PRO A 158 -6.58 9.82 -41.66
CA PRO A 158 -7.45 10.94 -41.23
C PRO A 158 -8.10 10.69 -39.84
N ALA A 159 -8.46 11.68 -39.02
CA ALA A 159 -8.77 13.09 -39.24
C ALA A 159 -10.06 13.35 -40.04
N ALA A 160 -11.21 13.15 -39.38
CA ALA A 160 -12.50 13.68 -39.79
C ALA A 160 -13.04 14.56 -38.65
N ALA A 161 -13.51 15.77 -38.97
CA ALA A 161 -14.08 16.71 -38.02
C ALA A 161 -15.22 17.51 -38.68
N GLU A 162 -16.43 17.34 -38.16
CA GLU A 162 -17.59 18.22 -38.29
C GLU A 162 -18.23 18.21 -36.89
N ASP A 163 -18.31 19.31 -36.13
CA ASP A 163 -18.93 20.61 -36.38
C ASP A 163 -20.46 20.56 -36.43
N VAL A 164 -21.08 20.92 -35.30
CA VAL A 164 -22.46 21.44 -35.23
C VAL A 164 -22.50 22.62 -34.25
N SER A 165 -22.20 23.80 -34.81
CA SER A 165 -22.74 25.12 -34.45
C SER A 165 -24.22 25.10 -33.99
N THR A 166 -24.84 26.03 -33.23
CA THR A 166 -24.48 27.25 -32.44
C THR A 166 -25.78 27.81 -31.78
N ALA A 167 -25.65 28.78 -30.86
CA ALA A 167 -26.55 29.94 -30.64
C ALA A 167 -27.98 29.77 -30.01
N ALA A 168 -28.12 30.29 -28.77
CA ALA A 168 -29.06 31.34 -28.29
C ALA A 168 -28.86 31.48 -26.75
N GLU A 169 -28.69 32.63 -26.07
CA GLU A 169 -29.42 33.92 -26.06
C GLU A 169 -30.88 33.77 -25.56
N ASP A 170 -31.42 34.51 -24.57
CA ASP A 170 -30.92 35.51 -23.58
C ASP A 170 -31.87 35.41 -22.32
N ASP A 171 -32.05 36.26 -21.29
CA ASP A 171 -31.68 37.65 -20.94
C ASP A 171 -31.87 37.91 -19.41
N ARG A 172 -30.97 38.72 -18.80
CA ARG A 172 -31.14 39.53 -17.54
C ARG A 172 -31.48 38.83 -16.19
N ALA A 173 -31.23 39.42 -15.00
CA ALA A 173 -30.68 40.74 -14.62
C ALA A 173 -29.85 40.71 -13.30
N HIS A 174 -29.09 41.78 -13.04
CA HIS A 174 -28.34 42.05 -11.80
C HIS A 174 -29.20 42.44 -10.56
N VAL A 175 -28.72 42.06 -9.37
CA VAL A 175 -28.35 42.95 -8.23
C VAL A 175 -27.19 42.23 -7.47
N GLY A 176 -26.15 42.83 -6.89
CA GLY A 176 -25.72 44.24 -6.88
C GLY A 176 -25.17 44.68 -5.50
N GLU A 177 -23.84 44.66 -5.34
CA GLU A 177 -23.05 45.37 -4.29
C GLU A 177 -23.26 44.94 -2.79
N ALA A 178 -22.30 45.08 -1.85
CA ALA A 178 -20.88 45.48 -1.89
C ALA A 178 -20.11 44.94 -0.65
N GLU A 179 -18.77 44.95 -0.69
CA GLU A 179 -17.91 44.97 0.52
C GLU A 179 -17.80 46.39 1.12
N PRO A 180 -17.35 46.55 2.38
CA PRO A 180 -16.00 47.08 2.55
C PRO A 180 -15.15 46.40 3.66
N ALA A 181 -13.85 46.71 3.67
CA ALA A 181 -12.82 46.01 4.44
C ALA A 181 -12.40 46.67 5.78
N SER A 182 -11.67 45.89 6.61
CA SER A 182 -10.70 46.28 7.67
C SER A 182 -11.20 47.16 8.84
N GLU A 183 -10.98 46.82 10.12
CA GLU A 183 -9.67 46.83 10.82
C GLU A 183 -9.73 46.03 12.17
N VAL A 184 -8.66 45.32 12.59
CA VAL A 184 -7.72 45.64 13.72
C VAL A 184 -8.42 45.82 15.10
N GLN A 185 -8.08 45.17 16.22
CA GLN A 185 -6.93 44.38 16.74
C GLN A 185 -7.48 43.25 17.66
N ALA A 186 -6.78 42.18 18.08
CA ALA A 186 -5.51 42.19 18.80
C ALA A 186 -4.69 40.89 18.62
N ALA A 187 -3.38 40.97 18.83
CA ALA A 187 -2.42 39.88 18.63
C ALA A 187 -1.66 39.50 19.92
N ARG A 188 -0.88 38.40 19.84
CA ARG A 188 0.16 37.85 20.77
C ARG A 188 -0.18 36.43 21.28
N THR A 189 0.72 35.44 21.26
CA THR A 189 2.08 35.34 20.66
C THR A 189 2.33 33.87 20.24
N ALA A 190 3.25 33.68 19.28
CA ALA A 190 3.66 32.41 18.70
C ALA A 190 4.07 31.29 19.69
N GLN A 191 3.93 30.04 19.22
CA GLN A 191 5.02 29.07 19.29
C GLN A 191 4.99 28.14 18.05
N GLU A 192 5.99 28.28 17.17
CA GLU A 192 6.37 27.22 16.21
C GLU A 192 7.27 26.18 16.92
N LEU A 193 7.76 25.16 16.19
CA LEU A 193 8.52 23.98 16.65
C LEU A 193 7.63 22.89 17.29
N ASP A 194 7.83 21.58 17.05
CA ASP A 194 8.73 20.89 16.11
C ASP A 194 8.11 19.55 15.69
N GLY A 195 8.50 19.00 14.53
CA GLY A 195 8.06 17.64 14.13
C GLY A 195 8.20 17.26 12.65
N ASP A 196 8.11 18.21 11.72
CA ASP A 196 8.19 17.90 10.27
C ASP A 196 9.62 17.65 9.78
N ARG A 197 10.63 18.05 10.57
CA ARG A 197 12.05 17.78 10.27
C ARG A 197 12.41 16.31 10.29
N ASP A 198 11.77 15.51 11.13
CA ASP A 198 12.17 14.12 11.41
C ASP A 198 11.97 13.19 10.20
N LEU A 199 10.86 13.34 9.47
CA LEU A 199 10.58 12.53 8.28
C LEU A 199 11.52 12.89 7.10
N SER A 200 11.83 14.18 6.93
CA SER A 200 12.75 14.64 5.88
C SER A 200 14.20 14.27 6.20
N ALA A 201 14.63 14.43 7.47
CA ALA A 201 15.97 14.06 7.91
C ALA A 201 16.22 12.55 7.81
N VAL A 202 15.31 11.72 8.33
CA VAL A 202 15.43 10.25 8.25
C VAL A 202 15.36 9.74 6.80
N ALA A 203 14.61 10.41 5.92
CA ALA A 203 14.62 10.09 4.48
C ALA A 203 15.93 10.50 3.79
N LEU A 204 16.55 11.62 4.19
CA LEU A 204 17.88 12.03 3.72
C LEU A 204 18.97 11.08 4.20
N GLU A 205 19.03 10.77 5.50
CA GLU A 205 20.02 9.83 6.06
C GLU A 205 19.86 8.44 5.45
N ALA A 206 18.63 7.90 5.35
CA ALA A 206 18.40 6.63 4.66
C ALA A 206 18.73 6.64 3.16
N ALA A 207 18.93 7.81 2.54
CA ALA A 207 19.40 7.98 1.17
C ALA A 207 20.89 8.33 1.03
N GLN A 208 21.54 8.73 2.14
CA GLN A 208 22.94 9.18 2.21
C GLN A 208 23.86 8.20 2.96
N SER A 209 23.33 7.30 3.79
CA SER A 209 24.07 6.18 4.39
C SER A 209 24.40 5.10 3.35
N THR A 210 25.33 5.41 2.44
CA THR A 210 26.17 4.41 1.77
C THR A 210 27.33 4.06 2.69
N ASP A 211 27.52 2.76 2.93
CA ASP A 211 28.47 2.16 3.87
C ASP A 211 28.32 2.57 5.34
N ASP A 212 27.57 1.77 6.11
CA ASP A 212 28.11 1.17 7.33
C ASP A 212 27.35 -0.12 7.70
N GLN A 213 28.04 -1.15 8.21
CA GLN A 213 27.44 -2.46 8.50
C GLN A 213 26.93 -2.60 9.94
N GLU A 214 25.85 -1.90 10.26
CA GLU A 214 24.98 -2.25 11.40
C GLU A 214 23.76 -3.06 10.95
N GLY A 215 23.29 -3.98 11.80
CA GLY A 215 22.38 -5.07 11.45
C GLY A 215 21.15 -4.65 10.63
N GLU A 216 20.98 -5.28 9.46
CA GLU A 216 20.00 -4.91 8.45
C GLU A 216 18.56 -4.84 9.03
N PRO A 217 17.85 -3.71 8.88
CA PRO A 217 16.52 -3.55 9.45
C PRO A 217 15.50 -4.42 8.70
N ALA A 218 15.00 -5.46 9.37
CA ALA A 218 14.04 -6.42 8.80
C ALA A 218 12.93 -5.73 7.97
N PRO A 219 12.55 -6.23 6.77
CA PRO A 219 11.75 -5.46 5.80
C PRO A 219 10.45 -4.86 6.33
N LEU A 220 9.71 -5.56 7.20
CA LEU A 220 8.45 -5.08 7.79
C LEU A 220 8.63 -4.18 9.04
N SER A 221 9.85 -3.99 9.54
CA SER A 221 10.14 -3.00 10.59
C SER A 221 9.87 -1.57 10.11
N ARG A 222 9.66 -0.61 11.02
CA ARG A 222 9.44 0.81 10.62
C ARG A 222 10.61 1.35 9.79
N ARG A 223 11.86 1.02 10.15
CA ARG A 223 13.08 1.44 9.42
C ARG A 223 13.18 0.72 8.06
N GLY A 224 12.96 -0.59 8.02
CA GLY A 224 12.97 -1.39 6.79
C GLY A 224 11.91 -0.94 5.77
N ARG A 225 10.69 -0.62 6.21
CA ARG A 225 9.62 -0.13 5.33
C ARG A 225 9.91 1.24 4.73
N ILE A 226 10.43 2.17 5.54
CA ILE A 226 10.87 3.49 5.05
C ILE A 226 12.00 3.30 4.02
N TYR A 227 12.98 2.44 4.33
CA TYR A 227 14.10 2.13 3.43
C TYR A 227 13.64 1.54 2.09
N ALA A 228 12.77 0.52 2.10
CA ALA A 228 12.25 -0.11 0.89
C ALA A 228 11.46 0.88 0.01
N ILE A 229 10.65 1.75 0.61
CA ILE A 229 9.93 2.82 -0.10
C ILE A 229 10.91 3.84 -0.70
N SER A 230 11.92 4.29 0.05
CA SER A 230 12.95 5.22 -0.43
C SER A 230 13.81 4.63 -1.55
N ARG A 231 14.12 3.33 -1.52
CA ARG A 231 14.79 2.63 -2.64
C ARG A 231 13.85 2.53 -3.85
N ALA A 232 12.60 2.10 -3.68
CA ALA A 232 11.62 2.03 -4.77
C ALA A 232 11.37 3.38 -5.45
N ALA A 233 11.37 4.49 -4.69
CA ALA A 233 11.22 5.84 -5.21
C ALA A 233 12.40 6.31 -6.08
N ARG A 234 13.59 5.70 -5.93
CA ARG A 234 14.78 5.95 -6.77
C ARG A 234 14.84 5.10 -8.03
N VAL A 235 13.96 4.10 -8.18
CA VAL A 235 13.95 3.20 -9.35
C VAL A 235 13.12 3.81 -10.49
N ALA A 236 13.77 4.09 -11.62
CA ALA A 236 13.08 4.59 -12.81
C ALA A 236 12.06 3.56 -13.36
N SER A 237 12.50 2.30 -13.52
CA SER A 237 11.67 1.17 -13.92
C SER A 237 12.12 -0.12 -13.25
N ALA A 238 11.16 -0.95 -12.85
CA ALA A 238 11.37 -2.29 -12.32
C ALA A 238 10.52 -3.31 -13.09
N THR A 239 11.07 -4.49 -13.36
CA THR A 239 10.32 -5.59 -13.96
C THR A 239 10.03 -6.64 -12.88
N LEU A 240 8.76 -6.76 -12.49
CA LEU A 240 8.30 -7.82 -11.60
C LEU A 240 8.02 -9.08 -12.43
N VAL A 241 8.75 -10.17 -12.18
CA VAL A 241 8.56 -11.47 -12.81
C VAL A 241 8.01 -12.45 -11.76
N CYS A 242 6.78 -12.91 -11.92
CA CYS A 242 6.13 -13.82 -10.96
C CYS A 242 5.09 -14.72 -11.64
N HIS A 243 4.53 -15.71 -10.93
CA HIS A 243 3.43 -16.52 -11.46
C HIS A 243 2.19 -15.65 -11.71
N ARG A 244 1.40 -15.96 -12.74
CA ARG A 244 0.21 -15.20 -13.11
C ARG A 244 -0.72 -14.91 -11.93
N ASP A 245 -1.04 -15.91 -11.11
CA ASP A 245 -1.93 -15.74 -9.95
C ASP A 245 -1.32 -14.80 -8.88
N THR A 246 0.01 -14.78 -8.75
CA THR A 246 0.71 -13.84 -7.86
C THR A 246 0.62 -12.41 -8.39
N TRP A 247 0.70 -12.23 -9.71
CA TRP A 247 0.41 -10.93 -10.33
C TRP A 247 -1.05 -10.52 -10.17
N GLU A 248 -2.01 -11.41 -10.37
CA GLU A 248 -3.44 -11.11 -10.24
C GLU A 248 -3.82 -10.74 -8.79
N PHE A 249 -3.20 -11.37 -7.78
CA PHE A 249 -3.24 -10.91 -6.39
C PHE A 249 -2.65 -9.49 -6.22
N VAL A 250 -1.43 -9.26 -6.69
CA VAL A 250 -0.75 -7.94 -6.60
C VAL A 250 -1.56 -6.84 -7.27
N ALA A 251 -2.11 -7.09 -8.45
CA ALA A 251 -2.95 -6.15 -9.19
C ALA A 251 -4.29 -5.87 -8.46
N THR A 252 -4.86 -6.86 -7.78
CA THR A 252 -6.06 -6.68 -6.95
C THR A 252 -5.79 -5.75 -5.77
N GLN A 253 -4.70 -6.00 -5.01
CA GLN A 253 -4.37 -5.19 -3.84
C GLN A 253 -3.90 -3.77 -4.24
N ALA A 254 -2.99 -3.66 -5.22
CA ALA A 254 -2.43 -2.37 -5.64
C ALA A 254 -3.37 -1.55 -6.55
N GLY A 255 -4.33 -2.19 -7.23
CA GLY A 255 -5.28 -1.54 -8.14
C GLY A 255 -6.14 -0.44 -7.51
N SER A 256 -6.36 -0.52 -6.20
CA SER A 256 -7.09 0.51 -5.43
C SER A 256 -6.24 1.74 -5.06
N HIS A 257 -4.92 1.72 -5.29
CA HIS A 257 -4.02 2.79 -4.84
C HIS A 257 -3.89 3.93 -5.87
N PRO A 258 -4.12 5.21 -5.53
CA PRO A 258 -4.14 6.36 -6.48
C PRO A 258 -2.86 6.65 -7.28
N HIS A 259 -1.78 5.91 -7.06
CA HIS A 259 -0.50 6.02 -7.77
C HIS A 259 -0.07 4.73 -8.47
N PHE A 260 -0.84 3.65 -8.32
CA PHE A 260 -0.68 2.47 -9.14
C PHE A 260 -1.19 2.78 -10.56
N ARG A 261 -0.56 2.18 -11.56
CA ARG A 261 -1.05 2.14 -12.93
C ARG A 261 -0.84 0.71 -13.40
N PRO A 262 -1.89 -0.01 -13.84
CA PRO A 262 -1.72 -1.34 -14.41
C PRO A 262 -0.71 -1.29 -15.57
N PRO A 263 0.41 -2.03 -15.48
CA PRO A 263 1.38 -2.11 -16.55
C PRO A 263 0.89 -3.00 -17.69
N ALA A 264 1.57 -2.94 -18.83
CA ALA A 264 1.50 -4.03 -19.79
C ALA A 264 2.13 -5.30 -19.20
N LEU A 265 1.61 -6.46 -19.60
CA LEU A 265 2.11 -7.77 -19.18
C LEU A 265 2.72 -8.49 -20.38
N GLU A 266 3.93 -8.99 -20.20
CA GLU A 266 4.52 -9.98 -21.08
C GLU A 266 4.22 -11.36 -20.48
N ASP A 267 3.36 -12.17 -21.12
CA ASP A 267 3.28 -13.60 -20.79
C ASP A 267 4.63 -14.26 -21.13
N ARG A 268 5.16 -15.05 -20.19
CA ARG A 268 6.43 -15.77 -20.33
C ARG A 268 6.23 -17.27 -20.14
N GLU A 269 7.25 -18.05 -20.47
CA GLU A 269 7.19 -19.50 -20.37
C GLU A 269 6.83 -19.99 -18.95
N ASN A 270 6.18 -21.15 -18.88
CA ASN A 270 5.86 -21.84 -17.64
C ASN A 270 4.93 -21.04 -16.68
N GLY A 271 4.01 -20.23 -17.22
CA GLY A 271 2.99 -19.52 -16.41
C GLY A 271 3.50 -18.29 -15.65
N LEU A 272 4.71 -17.82 -15.97
CA LEU A 272 5.20 -16.53 -15.48
C LEU A 272 4.61 -15.38 -16.31
N VAL A 273 4.45 -14.24 -15.67
CA VAL A 273 4.26 -12.94 -16.35
C VAL A 273 5.38 -11.99 -15.92
N ALA A 274 5.76 -11.09 -16.82
CA ALA A 274 6.62 -9.95 -16.50
C ALA A 274 5.82 -8.64 -16.60
N ALA A 275 5.83 -7.87 -15.52
CA ALA A 275 5.08 -6.63 -15.35
C ALA A 275 6.05 -5.46 -15.15
N VAL A 276 6.10 -4.52 -16.11
CA VAL A 276 7.03 -3.38 -16.08
C VAL A 276 6.43 -2.21 -15.28
N LEU A 277 6.83 -2.11 -14.02
CA LEU A 277 6.38 -1.10 -13.07
C LEU A 277 7.26 0.17 -13.15
N SER A 278 6.62 1.34 -13.07
CA SER A 278 7.33 2.59 -12.74
C SER A 278 7.64 2.63 -11.23
N GLY A 279 8.66 3.39 -10.80
CA GLY A 279 8.96 3.57 -9.37
C GLY A 279 7.75 4.04 -8.54
N ARG A 280 6.87 4.89 -9.11
CA ARG A 280 5.61 5.30 -8.46
C ARG A 280 4.63 4.15 -8.28
N SER A 281 4.55 3.25 -9.26
CA SER A 281 3.70 2.06 -9.22
C SER A 281 4.27 0.98 -8.28
N LEU A 282 5.60 0.90 -8.18
CA LEU A 282 6.30 0.03 -7.23
C LEU A 282 6.13 0.50 -5.78
N VAL A 283 6.23 1.82 -5.52
CA VAL A 283 5.88 2.41 -4.21
C VAL A 283 4.41 2.16 -3.87
N ALA A 284 3.49 2.34 -4.83
CA ALA A 284 2.08 2.04 -4.64
C ALA A 284 1.82 0.55 -4.28
N MET A 285 2.53 -0.36 -4.94
CA MET A 285 2.48 -1.80 -4.64
C MET A 285 2.96 -2.10 -3.22
N LEU A 286 4.13 -1.59 -2.82
CA LEU A 286 4.66 -1.78 -1.47
C LEU A 286 3.72 -1.22 -0.39
N LEU A 287 3.12 -0.06 -0.61
CA LEU A 287 2.14 0.53 0.30
C LEU A 287 0.86 -0.32 0.41
N ALA A 288 0.34 -0.84 -0.70
CA ALA A 288 -0.84 -1.69 -0.71
C ALA A 288 -0.61 -3.04 0.00
N LEU A 289 0.50 -3.72 -0.29
CA LEU A 289 0.87 -4.98 0.36
C LEU A 289 1.08 -4.80 1.88
N TYR A 290 1.67 -3.68 2.30
CA TYR A 290 1.78 -3.33 3.72
C TYR A 290 0.39 -3.04 4.37
N GLN A 291 -0.58 -2.52 3.63
CA GLN A 291 -1.93 -2.34 4.16
C GLN A 291 -2.66 -3.68 4.34
N VAL A 292 -2.42 -4.67 3.48
CA VAL A 292 -2.92 -6.05 3.69
C VAL A 292 -2.32 -6.65 4.96
N GLU A 293 -0.99 -6.53 5.14
CA GLU A 293 -0.28 -6.98 6.35
C GLU A 293 -0.97 -6.45 7.62
N LYS A 294 -1.25 -5.15 7.64
CA LYS A 294 -1.91 -4.49 8.77
C LYS A 294 -3.37 -4.88 8.97
N THR A 295 -4.16 -5.06 7.91
CA THR A 295 -5.59 -5.36 8.03
C THR A 295 -5.80 -6.78 8.56
N SER A 296 -5.12 -7.78 7.97
CA SER A 296 -5.30 -9.18 8.34
C SER A 296 -4.85 -9.51 9.77
N VAL A 297 -3.83 -8.84 10.30
CA VAL A 297 -3.33 -9.07 11.67
C VAL A 297 -4.30 -8.54 12.75
N TYR A 298 -5.18 -7.59 12.43
CA TYR A 298 -5.99 -6.86 13.41
C TYR A 298 -7.50 -7.19 13.39
N GLN A 299 -7.96 -8.14 12.57
CA GLN A 299 -9.39 -8.38 12.35
C GLN A 299 -9.85 -9.85 12.55
N PRO A 300 -9.75 -10.40 13.78
CA PRO A 300 -10.12 -11.81 14.08
C PRO A 300 -11.62 -12.08 14.24
N ASP A 301 -12.50 -11.08 14.12
CA ASP A 301 -13.92 -11.16 14.55
C ASP A 301 -14.90 -11.42 13.38
N THR A 302 -14.50 -12.29 12.44
CA THR A 302 -15.36 -12.84 11.38
C THR A 302 -14.93 -14.28 11.10
N GLY A 303 -15.84 -15.24 11.32
CA GLY A 303 -15.51 -16.65 11.57
C GLY A 303 -14.71 -17.40 10.49
N ASP A 304 -14.02 -18.43 10.97
CA ASP A 304 -13.11 -19.43 10.40
C ASP A 304 -12.70 -19.28 8.93
N VAL A 305 -13.66 -19.25 8.01
CA VAL A 305 -13.41 -19.19 6.55
C VAL A 305 -12.85 -17.82 6.12
N ASN A 306 -13.31 -16.74 6.76
CA ASN A 306 -12.80 -15.39 6.47
C ASN A 306 -11.41 -15.17 7.08
N GLU A 307 -11.17 -15.69 8.29
CA GLU A 307 -9.86 -15.68 8.95
C GLU A 307 -8.80 -16.42 8.11
N MET A 308 -9.09 -17.64 7.65
CA MET A 308 -8.16 -18.42 6.83
C MET A 308 -7.82 -17.74 5.50
N THR A 309 -8.79 -17.01 4.93
CA THR A 309 -8.59 -16.22 3.69
C THR A 309 -7.71 -15.00 3.96
N ALA A 310 -8.02 -14.22 5.01
CA ALA A 310 -7.21 -13.07 5.42
C ALA A 310 -5.77 -13.48 5.80
N TYR A 311 -5.58 -14.68 6.35
CA TYR A 311 -4.26 -15.26 6.66
C TYR A 311 -3.48 -15.68 5.40
N ALA A 312 -4.16 -16.24 4.39
CA ALA A 312 -3.55 -16.52 3.09
C ALA A 312 -3.10 -15.22 2.38
N ASP A 313 -3.96 -14.19 2.36
CA ASP A 313 -3.64 -12.86 1.85
C ASP A 313 -2.47 -12.22 2.62
N TRP A 314 -2.43 -12.39 3.94
CA TRP A 314 -1.33 -11.93 4.80
C TRP A 314 0.00 -12.59 4.45
N ILE A 315 0.04 -13.92 4.25
CA ILE A 315 1.25 -14.65 3.83
C ILE A 315 1.69 -14.17 2.44
N MET A 316 0.77 -14.07 1.48
CA MET A 316 1.10 -13.62 0.12
C MET A 316 1.61 -12.18 0.09
N ALA A 317 0.94 -11.25 0.77
CA ALA A 317 1.38 -9.86 0.87
C ALA A 317 2.73 -9.73 1.57
N THR A 318 2.92 -10.45 2.68
CA THR A 318 4.20 -10.52 3.41
C THR A 318 5.32 -10.99 2.49
N LYS A 319 5.14 -12.13 1.81
CA LYS A 319 6.18 -12.70 0.93
C LYS A 319 6.50 -11.77 -0.23
N VAL A 320 5.50 -11.25 -0.95
CA VAL A 320 5.75 -10.35 -2.09
C VAL A 320 6.44 -9.07 -1.61
N TYR A 321 6.09 -8.55 -0.43
CA TYR A 321 6.76 -7.40 0.17
C TYR A 321 8.23 -7.69 0.51
N THR A 322 8.53 -8.80 1.21
CA THR A 322 9.90 -9.11 1.64
C THR A 322 10.81 -9.36 0.45
N GLU A 323 10.41 -10.20 -0.51
CA GLU A 323 11.20 -10.51 -1.71
C GLU A 323 11.48 -9.23 -2.53
N THR A 324 10.48 -8.35 -2.67
CA THR A 324 10.65 -7.04 -3.34
C THR A 324 11.62 -6.12 -2.57
N ALA A 325 11.48 -6.04 -1.25
CA ALA A 325 12.33 -5.20 -0.41
C ALA A 325 13.79 -5.68 -0.39
N ASP A 326 14.01 -7.00 -0.35
CA ASP A 326 15.35 -7.59 -0.38
C ASP A 326 16.00 -7.48 -1.76
N VAL A 327 15.25 -7.58 -2.87
CA VAL A 327 15.80 -7.20 -4.19
C VAL A 327 16.17 -5.71 -4.21
N LEU A 328 15.30 -4.82 -3.74
CA LEU A 328 15.57 -3.37 -3.69
C LEU A 328 16.73 -2.98 -2.78
N ARG A 329 17.06 -3.81 -1.78
CA ARG A 329 18.22 -3.66 -0.89
C ARG A 329 19.52 -3.89 -1.66
N HIS A 330 19.62 -5.03 -2.35
CA HIS A 330 20.81 -5.46 -3.09
C HIS A 330 20.92 -4.86 -4.51
N ALA A 331 19.87 -4.23 -5.02
CA ALA A 331 19.89 -3.52 -6.31
C ALA A 331 20.73 -2.23 -6.23
N TYR A 332 22.05 -2.36 -6.35
CA TYR A 332 22.98 -1.25 -6.47
C TYR A 332 22.75 -0.51 -7.80
N SER A 333 21.88 0.50 -7.78
CA SER A 333 21.61 1.37 -8.93
C SER A 333 22.85 2.18 -9.30
N THR A 334 23.67 1.63 -10.20
CA THR A 334 24.30 2.46 -11.23
C THR A 334 23.18 3.04 -12.08
N ASP A 335 23.28 4.34 -12.40
CA ASP A 335 22.11 5.13 -12.78
C ASP A 335 21.64 4.78 -14.20
N GLY A 336 20.51 4.07 -14.29
CA GLY A 336 19.86 3.68 -15.54
C GLY A 336 19.40 2.21 -15.64
N ASP A 337 19.99 1.29 -14.88
CA ASP A 337 19.68 -0.15 -15.02
C ASP A 337 18.29 -0.53 -14.47
N PRO A 338 17.47 -1.31 -15.22
CA PRO A 338 16.13 -1.71 -14.79
C PRO A 338 16.19 -2.81 -13.73
N VAL A 339 15.52 -2.60 -12.59
CA VAL A 339 15.56 -3.53 -11.46
C VAL A 339 14.63 -4.73 -11.72
N VAL A 340 15.19 -5.92 -11.91
CA VAL A 340 14.41 -7.16 -12.11
C VAL A 340 14.12 -7.82 -10.76
N ILE A 341 12.85 -7.82 -10.36
CA ILE A 341 12.35 -8.46 -9.13
C ILE A 341 11.74 -9.80 -9.54
N THR A 342 12.41 -10.92 -9.22
CA THR A 342 11.90 -12.26 -9.56
C THR A 342 11.31 -12.93 -8.32
N ILE A 343 10.00 -13.17 -8.35
CA ILE A 343 9.25 -13.87 -7.30
C ILE A 343 8.73 -15.18 -7.89
N ASP A 344 9.68 -16.08 -8.17
CA ASP A 344 9.38 -17.48 -8.49
C ASP A 344 9.62 -18.34 -7.25
N SER A 345 8.62 -19.13 -6.87
CA SER A 345 8.68 -20.02 -5.70
C SER A 345 9.09 -21.45 -6.06
N ARG A 346 9.37 -21.73 -7.33
CA ARG A 346 9.82 -23.05 -7.79
C ARG A 346 11.27 -23.26 -7.40
N LEU A 347 11.55 -24.44 -6.83
CA LEU A 347 12.89 -24.85 -6.46
C LEU A 347 13.82 -24.74 -7.68
N PRO A 348 15.05 -24.21 -7.53
CA PRO A 348 16.00 -24.15 -8.64
C PRO A 348 16.21 -25.56 -9.19
N ALA A 349 16.13 -25.70 -10.52
CA ALA A 349 16.30 -26.98 -11.18
C ALA A 349 17.68 -27.56 -10.83
N ARG A 350 17.68 -28.72 -10.17
CA ARG A 350 18.92 -29.46 -9.90
C ARG A 350 19.53 -29.89 -11.23
N SER A 351 20.72 -29.37 -11.51
CA SER A 351 21.60 -29.78 -12.61
C SER A 351 22.34 -31.07 -12.28
#